data_AF-A0A962LVE3-F1
#
_entry.id   AF-A0A962LVE3-F1
#
_cell.length_a   1.000
_cell.length_b   1.000
_cell.length_c   1.000
_cell.angle_alpha   90.00
_cell.angle_beta   90.00
_cell.angle_gamma   90.00
#
_symmetry.space_group_name_H-M   'P 1'
#
loop_
_entity.id
_entity.type
_entity.pdbx_description
1 polymer ?
#
loop_
_entity_poly.entity_id
_entity_poly.type
_entity_poly.pdbx_seq_one_letter_code
_entity_poly.pdbx_strand_id
1 'polypeptide(L)'
;MRRHQVFGSWGYPAWLFTVLVLIALQATAQVEPSSQPDPAAPSEQLQAPSPATPQPGARPAERAVPAPDAAAKPVEAKPAPQASKQAQRNSSASGDTVAPTPPNEDATPGQPAQQAQPSGSDKLQPVQVLARKLTVAPATPERPAQSGKKKADQTLEILGTRVAPGESDRLLWIAGETTYGSKLETPVYVIRGKHPGPTLCLTAAIHGDELNGVEIIRSLVSDLAPKKLYGTVIGVPIVNLLGFTRGTRYLPDRRDLNRYFPGNPNGSSASRIAFSFFENIVRHCDLLIDLHTGSLTRTNMPQVRANLQIPEVLEFTTKFGSTAVLHSGKLRGNLRSAATNYGIPAVALELGEPGSLQEEHVEEGVEIIETVLSGLNMTRKLWTVGGSQPVFYSSRWVRVNTGGLLISKVDVGERVWEGAVLGAMVNPITNESFDVISPYSGRVLGMALNQFMLPGYAAFNIGIVADKEGAADDAQSYECVNTGMDPEQVSEEFGCSSGDDEEIREDIELGIMESEEGS
;
A
#
# COMPACT_ATOMS: atom_id res chain seq x y z
N MET A 1 -50.29 36.72 22.91
CA MET A 1 -49.85 37.37 24.18
C MET A 1 -50.67 36.80 25.34
N ARG A 2 -50.06 36.52 26.52
CA ARG A 2 -50.60 36.61 27.92
C ARG A 2 -51.94 35.89 28.27
N ARG A 3 -52.35 35.59 29.53
CA ARG A 3 -51.81 35.37 30.92
C ARG A 3 -53.03 34.91 31.79
N HIS A 4 -52.98 34.25 32.96
CA HIS A 4 -51.95 33.51 33.73
C HIS A 4 -52.68 32.64 34.81
N GLN A 5 -52.31 31.37 34.98
CA GLN A 5 -52.50 30.55 36.20
C GLN A 5 -51.42 29.44 36.15
N VAL A 6 -50.51 29.16 37.11
CA VAL A 6 -50.40 29.40 38.57
C VAL A 6 -51.36 28.54 39.39
N PHE A 7 -50.93 27.68 40.33
CA PHE A 7 -49.65 26.97 40.57
C PHE A 7 -49.95 25.83 41.59
N GLY A 8 -49.21 24.72 41.60
CA GLY A 8 -49.39 23.66 42.61
C GLY A 8 -48.19 22.72 42.67
N SER A 9 -47.58 22.54 43.85
CA SER A 9 -46.23 22.00 43.99
C SER A 9 -46.11 20.83 44.96
N TRP A 10 -45.77 19.66 44.43
CA TRP A 10 -45.18 18.50 45.11
C TRP A 10 -44.04 18.00 44.18
N GLY A 11 -42.89 17.49 44.64
CA GLY A 11 -42.45 17.32 46.03
C GLY A 11 -41.32 16.29 46.16
N TYR A 12 -40.19 16.48 45.46
CA TYR A 12 -39.04 15.56 45.47
C TYR A 12 -37.77 16.25 45.99
N PRO A 13 -37.05 15.66 46.97
CA PRO A 13 -35.75 16.16 47.42
C PRO A 13 -34.59 15.57 46.61
N ALA A 14 -33.57 16.41 46.36
CA ALA A 14 -32.20 15.99 46.05
C ALA A 14 -31.32 16.20 47.31
N TRP A 15 -29.99 16.39 47.13
CA TRP A 15 -28.95 16.64 48.16
C TRP A 15 -28.48 15.39 48.95
N LEU A 16 -27.18 15.19 49.26
CA LEU A 16 -25.92 15.64 48.63
C LEU A 16 -24.71 14.75 49.09
N PHE A 17 -23.49 15.11 48.65
CA PHE A 17 -22.14 14.58 48.98
C PHE A 17 -21.85 14.45 50.50
N THR A 18 -20.89 13.64 50.98
CA THR A 18 -19.44 13.95 51.16
C THR A 18 -18.78 12.72 51.87
N VAL A 19 -17.77 11.97 51.38
CA VAL A 19 -16.29 12.17 51.25
C VAL A 19 -15.45 12.02 52.56
N LEU A 20 -14.28 11.34 52.47
CA LEU A 20 -13.19 11.07 53.48
C LEU A 20 -13.42 9.98 54.58
N VAL A 21 -12.40 9.37 55.26
CA VAL A 21 -11.09 8.75 54.85
C VAL A 21 -10.31 8.08 56.04
N LEU A 22 -9.44 7.09 55.74
CA LEU A 22 -8.27 6.55 56.53
C LEU A 22 -8.42 5.68 57.82
N ILE A 23 -7.44 4.74 57.95
CA ILE A 23 -6.87 4.05 59.15
C ILE A 23 -7.75 3.02 59.90
N ALA A 24 -7.29 1.86 60.42
CA ALA A 24 -6.23 0.84 60.16
C ALA A 24 -5.77 0.18 61.50
N LEU A 25 -4.90 -0.86 61.44
CA LEU A 25 -4.27 -1.64 62.53
C LEU A 25 -5.18 -2.68 63.27
N GLN A 26 -4.71 -3.87 63.71
CA GLN A 26 -3.51 -4.69 63.40
C GLN A 26 -3.61 -6.13 64.01
N ALA A 27 -2.49 -6.90 63.93
CA ALA A 27 -2.08 -8.08 64.74
C ALA A 27 -2.40 -9.53 64.23
N THR A 28 -1.52 -10.55 64.37
CA THR A 28 -0.05 -10.72 64.07
C THR A 28 0.47 -12.16 64.35
N ALA A 29 1.23 -12.76 63.42
CA ALA A 29 2.29 -13.81 63.59
C ALA A 29 3.01 -14.02 62.22
N GLN A 30 4.34 -14.12 61.98
CA GLN A 30 5.52 -14.75 62.65
C GLN A 30 5.62 -16.28 62.39
N VAL A 31 6.74 -16.95 62.05
CA VAL A 31 8.20 -16.58 61.85
C VAL A 31 8.93 -17.75 61.12
N GLU A 32 10.08 -17.69 60.40
CA GLU A 32 10.75 -16.63 59.59
C GLU A 32 11.80 -17.21 58.52
N PRO A 33 13.16 -17.05 58.47
CA PRO A 33 13.91 -17.13 57.18
C PRO A 33 15.18 -18.06 57.05
N SER A 34 15.64 -18.37 55.81
CA SER A 34 17.06 -18.64 55.38
C SER A 34 17.16 -18.98 53.86
N SER A 35 18.27 -18.79 53.11
CA SER A 35 19.50 -17.98 53.30
C SER A 35 20.24 -17.76 51.95
N GLN A 36 20.96 -16.65 51.79
CA GLN A 36 21.97 -16.42 50.74
C GLN A 36 23.36 -16.20 51.38
N PRO A 37 24.46 -16.46 50.65
CA PRO A 37 25.76 -15.84 50.93
C PRO A 37 26.29 -14.99 49.76
N ASP A 38 26.97 -13.90 50.14
CA ASP A 38 27.74 -12.94 49.33
C ASP A 38 29.01 -12.62 50.20
N PRO A 39 30.02 -11.78 49.83
CA PRO A 39 30.21 -11.02 48.58
C PRO A 39 31.65 -11.06 48.00
N ALA A 40 31.88 -10.40 46.86
CA ALA A 40 33.18 -9.82 46.48
C ALA A 40 33.05 -8.64 45.48
N ALA A 41 33.84 -7.59 45.66
CA ALA A 41 33.91 -6.35 44.86
C ALA A 41 35.32 -5.71 45.05
N PRO A 42 35.76 -4.62 44.36
CA PRO A 42 35.00 -3.66 43.55
C PRO A 42 35.72 -3.20 42.24
N SER A 43 35.40 -1.98 41.78
CA SER A 43 35.88 -1.24 40.58
C SER A 43 35.27 -1.69 39.24
N GLU A 44 34.95 -0.80 38.28
CA GLU A 44 35.15 0.66 38.20
C GLU A 44 33.93 1.36 37.54
N GLN A 45 33.75 2.68 37.74
CA GLN A 45 32.57 3.42 37.26
C GLN A 45 32.84 4.23 35.98
N LEU A 46 31.97 4.10 34.97
CA LEU A 46 31.84 5.04 33.86
C LEU A 46 30.43 5.63 33.86
N GLN A 47 30.33 6.95 34.01
CA GLN A 47 29.05 7.66 34.06
C GLN A 47 28.56 8.03 32.64
N ALA A 48 27.30 7.73 32.36
CA ALA A 48 26.56 8.33 31.24
C ALA A 48 25.73 9.52 31.78
N PRO A 49 25.61 10.64 31.04
CA PRO A 49 24.84 11.81 31.48
C PRO A 49 23.33 11.61 31.24
N SER A 50 22.51 11.85 32.27
CA SER A 50 21.06 11.90 32.13
C SER A 50 20.59 13.19 31.42
N PRO A 51 19.55 13.14 30.58
CA PRO A 51 18.94 14.34 30.00
C PRO A 51 18.19 15.15 31.07
N ALA A 52 18.22 16.49 30.96
CA ALA A 52 17.56 17.39 31.91
C ALA A 52 16.11 17.69 31.50
N THR A 53 15.17 17.51 32.44
CA THR A 53 13.75 17.84 32.24
C THR A 53 13.50 19.34 32.48
N PRO A 54 12.95 20.10 31.52
CA PRO A 54 12.58 21.51 31.74
C PRO A 54 11.24 21.63 32.50
N GLN A 55 11.17 22.55 33.47
CA GLN A 55 9.89 22.99 34.06
C GLN A 55 9.37 24.27 33.38
N PRO A 56 8.03 24.51 33.37
CA PRO A 56 7.42 25.56 32.57
C PRO A 56 7.29 26.91 33.31
N GLY A 57 7.43 28.03 32.58
CA GLY A 57 6.76 29.28 32.97
C GLY A 57 7.50 30.60 32.69
N ALA A 58 7.36 31.16 31.49
CA ALA A 58 7.34 32.62 31.25
C ALA A 58 6.76 32.91 29.85
N ARG A 59 5.80 33.83 29.73
CA ARG A 59 5.34 34.36 28.44
C ARG A 59 6.07 35.66 28.11
N PRO A 60 6.70 35.81 26.93
CA PRO A 60 6.99 37.12 26.36
C PRO A 60 5.69 37.86 26.00
N ALA A 61 5.73 39.20 25.96
CA ALA A 61 4.54 40.02 25.76
C ALA A 61 4.03 40.03 24.31
N GLU A 62 2.71 40.10 24.20
CA GLU A 62 1.95 40.23 22.95
C GLU A 62 2.23 41.60 22.29
N ARG A 63 2.72 41.61 21.04
CA ARG A 63 3.07 42.83 20.32
C ARG A 63 1.92 43.24 19.40
N ALA A 64 1.18 44.27 19.81
CA ALA A 64 -0.04 44.70 19.13
C ALA A 64 0.16 45.01 17.63
N VAL A 65 -0.76 44.49 16.80
CA VAL A 65 -0.85 44.78 15.36
C VAL A 65 -1.89 45.90 15.16
N PRO A 66 -1.55 47.01 14.48
CA PRO A 66 -2.53 48.04 14.13
C PRO A 66 -3.40 47.58 12.96
N ALA A 67 -4.71 47.85 13.03
CA ALA A 67 -5.62 47.59 11.91
C ALA A 67 -5.40 48.61 10.77
N PRO A 68 -5.44 48.18 9.49
CA PRO A 68 -5.48 49.10 8.36
C PRO A 68 -6.91 49.60 8.11
N ASP A 69 -7.08 50.92 8.02
CA ASP A 69 -8.34 51.56 7.68
C ASP A 69 -8.52 51.70 6.14
N ALA A 70 -9.70 52.13 5.70
CA ALA A 70 -10.19 51.88 4.34
C ALA A 70 -9.71 52.84 3.22
N ALA A 71 -9.77 52.29 2.00
CA ALA A 71 -9.97 52.96 0.70
C ALA A 71 -8.84 53.82 0.07
N ALA A 72 -8.21 53.26 -0.97
CA ALA A 72 -7.60 53.99 -2.08
C ALA A 72 -7.99 53.34 -3.43
N LYS A 73 -8.04 54.11 -4.51
CA LYS A 73 -8.46 53.67 -5.87
C LYS A 73 -7.26 53.20 -6.72
N PRO A 74 -7.49 52.36 -7.76
CA PRO A 74 -6.40 51.67 -8.46
C PRO A 74 -5.54 52.60 -9.34
N VAL A 75 -4.28 52.19 -9.52
CA VAL A 75 -3.33 52.79 -10.47
C VAL A 75 -3.21 51.89 -11.70
N GLU A 76 -3.14 52.50 -12.88
CA GLU A 76 -3.21 51.87 -14.19
C GLU A 76 -1.87 51.22 -14.60
N ALA A 77 -1.88 49.92 -14.87
CA ALA A 77 -0.69 49.17 -15.29
C ALA A 77 -0.51 49.21 -16.82
N LYS A 78 0.63 49.74 -17.29
CA LYS A 78 1.01 49.68 -18.71
C LYS A 78 1.70 48.33 -19.04
N PRO A 79 1.47 47.76 -20.24
CA PRO A 79 1.99 46.46 -20.62
C PRO A 79 3.50 46.49 -20.93
N ALA A 80 4.17 45.35 -20.70
CA ALA A 80 5.54 45.12 -21.15
C ALA A 80 5.61 44.89 -22.68
N PRO A 81 6.70 45.29 -23.36
CA PRO A 81 6.83 45.11 -24.81
C PRO A 81 7.14 43.66 -25.19
N GLN A 82 6.54 43.20 -26.29
CA GLN A 82 6.91 41.95 -26.95
C GLN A 82 8.23 42.13 -27.72
N ALA A 83 9.14 41.16 -27.61
CA ALA A 83 10.32 41.06 -28.48
C ALA A 83 10.09 39.98 -29.56
N SER A 84 10.29 40.34 -30.82
CA SER A 84 9.96 39.50 -31.98
C SER A 84 11.11 38.62 -32.45
N LYS A 85 10.77 37.52 -33.14
CA LYS A 85 11.75 36.70 -33.87
C LYS A 85 12.34 37.50 -35.05
N GLN A 86 13.66 37.57 -35.15
CA GLN A 86 14.32 37.70 -36.45
C GLN A 86 15.72 37.07 -36.41
N ALA A 87 16.18 36.57 -37.55
CA ALA A 87 17.49 35.97 -37.72
C ALA A 87 18.13 36.47 -39.02
N GLN A 88 19.45 36.71 -39.00
CA GLN A 88 20.40 36.16 -40.00
C GLN A 88 21.86 36.67 -39.80
N ARG A 89 22.79 35.70 -39.91
CA ARG A 89 24.12 35.77 -40.57
C ARG A 89 25.23 36.71 -40.07
N ASN A 90 26.30 36.05 -39.61
CA ASN A 90 27.71 36.21 -40.00
C ASN A 90 28.48 37.52 -39.68
N SER A 91 29.47 37.39 -38.79
CA SER A 91 30.86 37.85 -39.05
C SER A 91 31.84 37.04 -38.17
N SER A 92 33.15 37.18 -38.37
CA SER A 92 34.18 36.20 -37.97
C SER A 92 35.32 36.76 -37.09
N ALA A 93 35.67 36.02 -36.03
CA ALA A 93 36.96 36.05 -35.30
C ALA A 93 36.97 34.84 -34.33
N SER A 94 37.77 33.78 -34.52
CA SER A 94 39.22 33.65 -34.17
C SER A 94 39.52 33.73 -32.67
N GLY A 95 39.85 32.59 -32.05
CA GLY A 95 40.28 32.50 -30.64
C GLY A 95 40.37 31.04 -30.18
N ASP A 96 41.57 30.49 -30.08
CA ASP A 96 41.83 29.09 -29.71
C ASP A 96 41.72 28.84 -28.20
N THR A 97 41.35 27.62 -27.78
CA THR A 97 42.22 26.78 -26.92
C THR A 97 41.69 25.34 -26.72
N VAL A 98 42.46 24.39 -27.27
CA VAL A 98 42.70 22.98 -26.90
C VAL A 98 41.89 22.34 -25.74
N ALA A 99 41.29 21.18 -26.03
CA ALA A 99 40.98 20.14 -25.04
C ALA A 99 41.90 18.89 -25.27
N PRO A 100 42.25 18.11 -24.23
CA PRO A 100 43.14 16.95 -24.36
C PRO A 100 42.39 15.66 -24.72
N THR A 101 43.04 14.77 -25.47
CA THR A 101 42.59 13.41 -25.84
C THR A 101 43.55 12.38 -25.22
N PRO A 102 43.09 11.23 -24.70
CA PRO A 102 43.98 10.19 -24.15
C PRO A 102 44.72 9.39 -25.25
N PRO A 103 45.88 8.79 -24.94
CA PRO A 103 46.64 7.96 -25.89
C PRO A 103 46.21 6.48 -25.88
N ASN A 104 46.29 5.85 -27.06
CA ASN A 104 46.38 4.41 -27.27
C ASN A 104 47.72 4.12 -27.98
N GLU A 105 48.40 3.01 -27.66
CA GLU A 105 49.33 2.34 -28.57
C GLU A 105 49.24 0.80 -28.39
N ASP A 106 49.44 0.05 -29.48
CA ASP A 106 49.22 -1.40 -29.57
C ASP A 106 50.47 -2.25 -29.28
N ALA A 107 50.27 -3.52 -28.87
CA ALA A 107 51.26 -4.58 -29.00
C ALA A 107 50.61 -5.98 -29.13
N THR A 108 50.97 -6.75 -30.17
CA THR A 108 50.41 -8.08 -30.50
C THR A 108 51.34 -8.78 -31.53
N PRO A 109 51.48 -10.12 -31.62
CA PRO A 109 51.32 -11.22 -30.64
C PRO A 109 52.61 -12.07 -30.45
N GLY A 110 52.56 -13.13 -29.62
CA GLY A 110 53.60 -14.17 -29.57
C GLY A 110 53.20 -15.46 -28.82
N GLN A 111 53.57 -16.63 -29.36
CA GLN A 111 53.29 -17.99 -28.85
C GLN A 111 54.33 -19.00 -29.43
N PRO A 112 54.45 -20.26 -28.94
CA PRO A 112 54.05 -20.83 -27.64
C PRO A 112 55.19 -21.65 -26.95
N ALA A 113 54.95 -22.19 -25.74
CA ALA A 113 55.79 -23.21 -25.09
C ALA A 113 54.93 -24.18 -24.24
N GLN A 114 55.50 -25.28 -23.73
CA GLN A 114 54.77 -26.53 -23.43
C GLN A 114 54.72 -26.99 -21.96
N GLN A 115 53.61 -27.68 -21.63
CA GLN A 115 53.44 -28.85 -20.74
C GLN A 115 53.88 -28.82 -19.26
N ALA A 116 52.91 -29.12 -18.38
CA ALA A 116 52.97 -30.27 -17.46
C ALA A 116 51.55 -30.74 -17.08
N GLN A 117 51.35 -32.05 -16.85
CA GLN A 117 50.18 -32.63 -16.16
C GLN A 117 50.63 -33.20 -14.80
N PRO A 118 49.68 -33.55 -13.92
CA PRO A 118 49.55 -34.98 -13.62
C PRO A 118 48.12 -35.52 -13.72
N SER A 119 48.03 -36.85 -13.83
CA SER A 119 46.80 -37.64 -13.99
C SER A 119 46.19 -38.11 -12.66
N GLY A 120 44.87 -38.20 -12.59
CA GLY A 120 44.14 -38.92 -11.54
C GLY A 120 42.73 -39.27 -12.01
N SER A 121 42.45 -40.55 -12.22
CA SER A 121 41.17 -41.01 -12.78
C SER A 121 40.40 -41.87 -11.78
N ASP A 122 39.11 -41.58 -11.61
CA ASP A 122 38.14 -42.64 -11.32
C ASP A 122 36.78 -42.35 -11.98
N LYS A 123 35.99 -43.38 -12.28
CA LYS A 123 34.79 -43.30 -13.12
C LYS A 123 33.53 -43.70 -12.35
N LEU A 124 32.71 -42.71 -11.98
CA LEU A 124 31.33 -42.94 -11.56
C LEU A 124 30.39 -42.91 -12.79
N GLN A 125 29.49 -43.90 -12.89
CA GLN A 125 28.52 -44.00 -13.98
C GLN A 125 27.22 -43.26 -13.64
N PRO A 126 26.53 -42.66 -14.63
CA PRO A 126 25.25 -41.98 -14.40
C PRO A 126 24.12 -42.98 -14.13
N VAL A 127 23.31 -42.70 -13.11
CA VAL A 127 22.11 -43.49 -12.79
C VAL A 127 20.98 -43.15 -13.77
N GLN A 128 20.46 -44.15 -14.48
CA GLN A 128 19.28 -43.98 -15.34
C GLN A 128 18.02 -43.84 -14.48
N VAL A 129 17.51 -42.61 -14.35
CA VAL A 129 16.17 -42.35 -13.80
C VAL A 129 15.14 -42.48 -14.93
N LEU A 130 14.18 -43.40 -14.78
CA LEU A 130 13.12 -43.65 -15.75
C LEU A 130 12.14 -42.46 -15.83
N ALA A 131 12.34 -41.59 -16.82
CA ALA A 131 11.45 -40.47 -17.10
C ALA A 131 10.07 -40.96 -17.60
N ARG A 132 9.09 -41.04 -16.70
CA ARG A 132 7.69 -41.26 -17.04
C ARG A 132 7.14 -39.99 -17.72
N LYS A 133 6.87 -40.04 -19.03
CA LYS A 133 6.18 -38.95 -19.74
C LYS A 133 4.78 -38.75 -19.16
N LEU A 134 4.57 -37.73 -18.34
CA LEU A 134 3.26 -37.12 -18.15
C LEU A 134 3.07 -36.07 -19.24
N THR A 135 2.28 -36.39 -20.26
CA THR A 135 1.79 -35.41 -21.23
C THR A 135 0.63 -34.64 -20.60
N VAL A 136 0.90 -33.45 -20.08
CA VAL A 136 -0.11 -32.47 -19.69
C VAL A 136 -0.11 -31.37 -20.75
N ALA A 137 -1.21 -31.27 -21.50
CA ALA A 137 -1.40 -30.17 -22.45
C ALA A 137 -1.63 -28.84 -21.69
N PRO A 138 -1.27 -27.68 -22.25
CA PRO A 138 -1.51 -26.40 -21.60
C PRO A 138 -3.01 -26.15 -21.46
N ALA A 139 -3.51 -26.24 -20.23
CA ALA A 139 -4.88 -25.92 -19.90
C ALA A 139 -5.03 -24.41 -19.72
N THR A 140 -5.78 -23.76 -20.63
CA THR A 140 -6.30 -22.41 -20.40
C THR A 140 -7.07 -22.41 -19.07
N PRO A 141 -6.81 -21.48 -18.14
CA PRO A 141 -7.51 -21.44 -16.85
C PRO A 141 -8.93 -20.92 -17.03
N GLU A 142 -9.85 -21.79 -17.48
CA GLU A 142 -11.28 -21.50 -17.51
C GLU A 142 -11.78 -21.25 -16.08
N ARG A 143 -12.37 -20.07 -15.87
CA ARG A 143 -13.22 -19.83 -14.71
C ARG A 143 -14.57 -20.55 -14.95
N PRO A 144 -15.03 -21.46 -14.08
CA PRO A 144 -16.36 -22.03 -14.19
C PRO A 144 -17.43 -20.93 -14.16
N ALA A 145 -18.40 -20.98 -15.06
CA ALA A 145 -19.41 -19.94 -15.21
C ALA A 145 -20.18 -19.67 -13.90
N GLN A 146 -20.17 -18.43 -13.42
CA GLN A 146 -20.92 -18.02 -12.22
C GLN A 146 -22.42 -17.92 -12.51
N SER A 147 -23.11 -19.06 -12.52
CA SER A 147 -24.57 -19.14 -12.43
C SER A 147 -24.99 -20.35 -11.59
N GLY A 148 -24.69 -20.29 -10.29
CA GLY A 148 -25.04 -21.33 -9.35
C GLY A 148 -24.74 -20.92 -7.92
N LYS A 149 -25.74 -20.98 -7.04
CA LYS A 149 -25.54 -20.80 -5.60
C LYS A 149 -24.60 -21.92 -5.11
N LYS A 150 -23.41 -21.60 -4.62
CA LYS A 150 -22.50 -22.53 -3.93
C LYS A 150 -23.33 -23.36 -2.94
N LYS A 151 -23.37 -24.69 -3.10
CA LYS A 151 -24.13 -25.56 -2.20
C LYS A 151 -23.58 -25.42 -0.78
N ALA A 152 -24.45 -25.24 0.20
CA ALA A 152 -24.12 -24.96 1.60
C ALA A 152 -23.34 -26.07 2.34
N ASP A 153 -22.94 -27.13 1.63
CA ASP A 153 -22.38 -28.38 2.14
C ASP A 153 -20.99 -28.71 1.52
N GLN A 154 -20.42 -27.79 0.74
CA GLN A 154 -19.00 -27.91 0.38
C GLN A 154 -18.15 -27.71 1.64
N THR A 155 -17.31 -28.69 1.96
CA THR A 155 -16.36 -28.60 3.05
C THR A 155 -15.21 -27.70 2.63
N LEU A 156 -14.95 -26.63 3.38
CA LEU A 156 -13.83 -25.74 3.13
C LEU A 156 -12.55 -26.49 3.50
N GLU A 157 -11.76 -26.78 2.47
CA GLU A 157 -10.44 -27.38 2.58
C GLU A 157 -9.45 -26.42 1.91
N ILE A 158 -8.44 -26.00 2.67
CA ILE A 158 -7.46 -24.97 2.29
C ILE A 158 -6.15 -25.29 3.02
N LEU A 159 -5.01 -25.17 2.33
CA LEU A 159 -3.69 -25.59 2.83
C LEU A 159 -3.65 -27.05 3.37
N GLY A 160 -4.50 -27.93 2.84
CA GLY A 160 -4.64 -29.32 3.28
C GLY A 160 -5.44 -29.53 4.58
N THR A 161 -5.94 -28.45 5.21
CA THR A 161 -6.72 -28.50 6.44
C THR A 161 -8.20 -28.22 6.17
N ARG A 162 -9.07 -28.93 6.89
CA ARG A 162 -10.53 -28.81 6.80
C ARG A 162 -11.10 -28.12 8.03
N VAL A 163 -11.66 -26.92 7.85
CA VAL A 163 -12.28 -26.13 8.93
C VAL A 163 -13.80 -26.36 8.93
N ALA A 164 -14.42 -26.72 10.05
CA ALA A 164 -15.86 -27.01 10.09
C ALA A 164 -16.73 -25.74 10.27
N PRO A 165 -18.04 -25.79 9.94
CA PRO A 165 -18.92 -24.63 10.06
C PRO A 165 -19.09 -24.19 11.53
N GLY A 166 -18.74 -22.94 11.84
CA GLY A 166 -18.79 -22.38 13.19
C GLY A 166 -17.50 -22.53 13.99
N GLU A 167 -16.38 -22.79 13.31
CA GLU A 167 -15.03 -22.89 13.86
C GLU A 167 -14.09 -21.82 13.26
N SER A 168 -12.93 -21.65 13.89
CA SER A 168 -11.85 -20.78 13.40
C SER A 168 -10.51 -21.47 13.62
N ASP A 169 -9.61 -21.37 12.65
CA ASP A 169 -8.27 -21.97 12.69
C ASP A 169 -7.21 -20.96 12.21
N ARG A 170 -5.94 -21.19 12.58
CA ARG A 170 -4.76 -20.43 12.13
C ARG A 170 -3.78 -21.37 11.47
N LEU A 171 -3.94 -21.52 10.16
CA LEU A 171 -3.12 -22.35 9.29
C LEU A 171 -1.79 -21.65 8.97
N LEU A 172 -0.88 -22.40 8.33
CA LEU A 172 0.42 -21.90 7.88
C LEU A 172 0.54 -22.07 6.37
N TRP A 173 0.67 -20.97 5.64
CA TRP A 173 1.01 -20.97 4.23
C TRP A 173 2.52 -20.89 4.06
N ILE A 174 3.09 -21.70 3.18
CA ILE A 174 4.50 -21.65 2.82
C ILE A 174 4.65 -20.60 1.71
N ALA A 175 5.01 -19.39 2.13
CA ALA A 175 5.22 -18.26 1.23
C ALA A 175 6.41 -18.49 0.29
N GLY A 176 7.49 -19.10 0.81
CA GLY A 176 8.70 -19.40 0.06
C GLY A 176 9.77 -20.07 0.92
N GLU A 177 11.04 -19.82 0.59
CA GLU A 177 12.20 -20.35 1.30
C GLU A 177 13.23 -19.25 1.59
N THR A 178 13.99 -19.43 2.66
CA THR A 178 15.16 -18.61 3.02
C THR A 178 16.35 -18.91 2.10
N THR A 179 17.39 -18.06 2.14
CA THR A 179 18.67 -18.26 1.44
C THR A 179 19.43 -19.53 1.84
N TYR A 180 18.99 -20.23 2.89
CA TYR A 180 19.54 -21.49 3.38
C TYR A 180 18.51 -22.64 3.40
N GLY A 181 17.42 -22.53 2.63
CA GLY A 181 16.47 -23.62 2.35
C GLY A 181 15.44 -23.91 3.44
N SER A 182 15.43 -23.17 4.56
CA SER A 182 14.32 -23.24 5.52
C SER A 182 13.07 -22.57 4.95
N LYS A 183 11.92 -23.22 5.14
CA LYS A 183 10.60 -22.70 4.74
C LYS A 183 10.27 -21.38 5.43
N LEU A 184 9.60 -20.50 4.70
CA LEU A 184 9.01 -19.25 5.21
C LEU A 184 7.51 -19.48 5.38
N GLU A 185 7.07 -19.58 6.64
CA GLU A 185 5.68 -19.86 7.00
C GLU A 185 4.98 -18.60 7.50
N THR A 186 3.85 -18.27 6.89
CA THR A 186 3.01 -17.11 7.22
C THR A 186 1.64 -17.55 7.73
N PRO A 187 1.07 -16.89 8.77
CA PRO A 187 -0.22 -17.27 9.32
C PRO A 187 -1.36 -16.96 8.34
N VAL A 188 -2.25 -17.93 8.16
CA VAL A 188 -3.51 -17.78 7.42
C VAL A 188 -4.65 -18.07 8.38
N TYR A 189 -5.38 -17.03 8.77
CA TYR A 189 -6.54 -17.17 9.63
C TYR A 189 -7.75 -17.56 8.79
N VAL A 190 -8.47 -18.61 9.19
CA VAL A 190 -9.69 -19.08 8.52
C VAL A 190 -10.82 -19.10 9.53
N ILE A 191 -11.77 -18.17 9.37
CA ILE A 191 -12.90 -17.96 10.27
C ILE A 191 -14.15 -18.42 9.53
N ARG A 192 -14.57 -19.67 9.78
CA ARG A 192 -15.68 -20.28 9.04
C ARG A 192 -16.99 -20.13 9.79
N GLY A 193 -17.90 -19.36 9.23
CA GLY A 193 -19.23 -19.12 9.79
C GLY A 193 -20.03 -20.40 9.99
N LYS A 194 -20.89 -20.39 11.01
CA LYS A 194 -21.86 -21.47 11.24
C LYS A 194 -22.90 -21.56 10.13
N HIS A 195 -23.14 -20.48 9.41
CA HIS A 195 -24.11 -20.38 8.33
C HIS A 195 -23.42 -20.20 6.97
N PRO A 196 -24.02 -20.68 5.86
CA PRO A 196 -23.47 -20.48 4.53
C PRO A 196 -23.53 -19.00 4.10
N GLY A 197 -22.59 -18.61 3.24
CA GLY A 197 -22.39 -17.25 2.73
C GLY A 197 -21.13 -17.20 1.85
N PRO A 198 -20.67 -16.02 1.39
CA PRO A 198 -19.48 -15.87 0.57
C PRO A 198 -18.18 -16.06 1.37
N THR A 199 -17.08 -16.30 0.66
CA THR A 199 -15.71 -16.31 1.20
C THR A 199 -15.05 -14.97 0.92
N LEU A 200 -14.93 -14.11 1.92
CA LEU A 200 -14.20 -12.84 1.82
C LEU A 200 -12.75 -13.06 2.24
N CYS A 201 -11.82 -12.73 1.36
CA CYS A 201 -10.39 -12.74 1.63
C CYS A 201 -9.89 -11.32 1.93
N LEU A 202 -9.06 -11.20 2.95
CA LEU A 202 -8.39 -9.98 3.37
C LEU A 202 -6.88 -10.23 3.32
N THR A 203 -6.15 -9.40 2.61
CA THR A 203 -4.70 -9.54 2.41
C THR A 203 -3.97 -8.25 2.77
N ALA A 204 -2.78 -8.35 3.37
CA ALA A 204 -1.98 -7.18 3.72
C ALA A 204 -0.47 -7.47 3.63
N ALA A 205 0.32 -6.39 3.64
CA ALA A 205 1.77 -6.42 3.52
C ALA A 205 2.28 -7.31 2.36
N ILE A 206 1.73 -7.12 1.16
CA ILE A 206 2.38 -7.52 -0.11
C ILE A 206 3.61 -6.64 -0.34
N HIS A 207 3.53 -5.38 0.07
CA HIS A 207 4.67 -4.49 0.29
C HIS A 207 5.00 -4.54 1.79
N GLY A 208 6.26 -4.82 2.15
CA GLY A 208 6.62 -5.14 3.54
C GLY A 208 6.62 -3.98 4.54
N ASP A 209 6.48 -2.75 4.06
CA ASP A 209 6.45 -1.51 4.85
C ASP A 209 5.03 -1.04 5.20
N GLU A 210 3.99 -1.68 4.68
CA GLU A 210 2.60 -1.19 4.76
C GLU A 210 1.87 -1.80 5.99
N LEU A 211 2.17 -1.27 7.19
CA LEU A 211 1.83 -1.91 8.47
C LEU A 211 0.35 -1.86 8.87
N ASN A 212 -0.40 -0.81 8.51
CA ASN A 212 -1.79 -0.62 8.96
C ASN A 212 -2.68 -1.83 8.63
N GLY A 213 -2.55 -2.39 7.42
CA GLY A 213 -3.35 -3.54 6.98
C GLY A 213 -3.08 -4.84 7.77
N VAL A 214 -1.86 -4.99 8.29
CA VAL A 214 -1.43 -6.14 9.13
C VAL A 214 -2.26 -6.18 10.41
N GLU A 215 -2.40 -5.02 11.06
CA GLU A 215 -3.09 -4.86 12.33
C GLU A 215 -4.62 -4.86 12.17
N ILE A 216 -5.15 -4.25 11.10
CA ILE A 216 -6.59 -4.32 10.76
C ILE A 216 -7.04 -5.78 10.62
N ILE A 217 -6.29 -6.60 9.87
CA ILE A 217 -6.59 -8.03 9.75
C ILE A 217 -6.46 -8.71 11.12
N ARG A 218 -5.42 -8.41 11.90
CA ARG A 218 -5.21 -9.03 13.23
C ARG A 218 -6.37 -8.74 14.20
N SER A 219 -6.84 -7.50 14.27
CA SER A 219 -7.89 -7.06 15.19
C SER A 219 -9.28 -7.51 14.75
N LEU A 220 -9.62 -7.38 13.46
CA LEU A 220 -10.88 -7.89 12.95
C LEU A 220 -11.00 -9.40 13.18
N VAL A 221 -9.93 -10.16 12.92
CA VAL A 221 -9.91 -11.62 13.07
C VAL A 221 -10.09 -12.07 14.53
N SER A 222 -9.56 -11.36 15.52
CA SER A 222 -9.74 -11.74 16.93
C SER A 222 -11.19 -11.64 17.40
N ASP A 223 -11.97 -10.74 16.77
CA ASP A 223 -13.28 -10.34 17.27
C ASP A 223 -14.43 -11.03 16.49
N LEU A 224 -14.14 -11.55 15.29
CA LEU A 224 -15.07 -12.32 14.46
C LEU A 224 -15.46 -13.69 15.06
N ALA A 225 -16.51 -13.70 15.89
CA ALA A 225 -17.08 -14.92 16.44
C ALA A 225 -17.71 -15.85 15.35
N PRO A 226 -17.15 -17.04 15.05
CA PRO A 226 -17.63 -17.91 13.95
C PRO A 226 -19.10 -18.32 14.07
N LYS A 227 -19.59 -18.43 15.31
CA LYS A 227 -20.98 -18.79 15.64
C LYS A 227 -22.00 -17.71 15.27
N LYS A 228 -21.56 -16.49 14.92
CA LYS A 228 -22.39 -15.36 14.47
C LYS A 228 -22.22 -15.06 12.97
N LEU A 229 -21.20 -15.61 12.32
CA LEU A 229 -20.79 -15.33 10.94
C LEU A 229 -21.55 -16.21 9.93
N TYR A 230 -21.83 -15.62 8.77
CA TYR A 230 -22.38 -16.26 7.57
C TYR A 230 -21.31 -16.20 6.46
N GLY A 231 -20.96 -17.35 5.88
CA GLY A 231 -19.83 -17.45 4.95
C GLY A 231 -18.50 -17.67 5.68
N THR A 232 -17.40 -17.20 5.11
CA THR A 232 -16.04 -17.39 5.64
C THR A 232 -15.26 -16.09 5.49
N VAL A 233 -14.45 -15.74 6.49
CA VAL A 233 -13.36 -14.75 6.33
C VAL A 233 -12.03 -15.49 6.31
N ILE A 234 -11.17 -15.17 5.35
CA ILE A 234 -9.78 -15.64 5.27
C ILE A 234 -8.87 -14.43 5.39
N GLY A 235 -8.06 -14.36 6.45
CA GLY A 235 -7.16 -13.25 6.72
C GLY A 235 -5.69 -13.65 6.57
N VAL A 236 -4.95 -12.99 5.69
CA VAL A 236 -3.50 -13.14 5.55
C VAL A 236 -2.84 -11.77 5.81
N PRO A 237 -2.38 -11.52 7.06
CA PRO A 237 -1.88 -10.19 7.44
C PRO A 237 -0.50 -9.89 6.86
N ILE A 238 0.27 -10.89 6.44
CA ILE A 238 1.61 -10.74 5.89
C ILE A 238 1.75 -11.70 4.70
N VAL A 239 1.69 -11.16 3.48
CA VAL A 239 1.95 -11.94 2.26
C VAL A 239 3.44 -11.95 1.93
N ASN A 240 4.12 -10.80 2.02
CA ASN A 240 5.54 -10.65 1.71
C ASN A 240 6.39 -10.65 2.98
N LEU A 241 6.56 -11.82 3.60
CA LEU A 241 7.32 -11.98 4.84
C LEU A 241 8.79 -11.50 4.72
N LEU A 242 9.40 -11.60 3.54
CA LEU A 242 10.79 -11.16 3.29
C LEU A 242 10.94 -9.64 3.11
N GLY A 243 9.90 -8.96 2.63
CA GLY A 243 9.80 -7.50 2.70
C GLY A 243 9.53 -7.05 4.14
N PHE A 244 8.56 -7.68 4.79
CA PHE A 244 8.08 -7.32 6.13
C PHE A 244 9.15 -7.43 7.21
N THR A 245 9.89 -8.55 7.26
CA THR A 245 11.02 -8.75 8.18
C THR A 245 12.20 -7.79 7.96
N ARG A 246 12.19 -7.02 6.85
CA ARG A 246 13.18 -5.99 6.52
C ARG A 246 12.61 -4.57 6.56
N GLY A 247 11.30 -4.39 6.77
CA GLY A 247 10.62 -3.09 6.71
C GLY A 247 10.69 -2.43 5.34
N THR A 248 10.53 -3.18 4.24
CA THR A 248 10.61 -2.63 2.87
C THR A 248 9.55 -3.20 1.94
N ARG A 249 9.00 -2.35 1.06
CA ARG A 249 8.13 -2.72 -0.07
C ARG A 249 8.60 -3.95 -0.83
N TYR A 250 9.89 -4.00 -1.12
CA TYR A 250 10.49 -4.96 -2.05
C TYR A 250 10.99 -6.23 -1.36
N LEU A 251 11.01 -7.31 -2.14
CA LEU A 251 11.74 -8.54 -1.80
C LEU A 251 13.26 -8.29 -1.69
N PRO A 252 14.05 -9.24 -1.14
CA PRO A 252 15.51 -9.07 -0.99
C PRO A 252 16.25 -8.91 -2.32
N ASP A 253 15.69 -9.42 -3.42
CA ASP A 253 16.15 -9.24 -4.80
C ASP A 253 15.59 -7.96 -5.47
N ARG A 254 15.06 -7.02 -4.67
CA ARG A 254 14.47 -5.73 -5.06
C ARG A 254 13.18 -5.81 -5.91
N ARG A 255 12.60 -6.99 -6.11
CA ARG A 255 11.34 -7.14 -6.85
C ARG A 255 10.14 -6.67 -6.00
N ASP A 256 9.24 -5.90 -6.61
CA ASP A 256 7.90 -5.67 -6.05
C ASP A 256 7.05 -6.91 -6.33
N LEU A 257 6.61 -7.60 -5.27
CA LEU A 257 5.76 -8.80 -5.39
C LEU A 257 4.45 -8.50 -6.14
N ASN A 258 3.93 -7.28 -6.03
CA ASN A 258 2.71 -6.82 -6.69
C ASN A 258 2.92 -6.43 -8.17
N ARG A 259 3.99 -6.93 -8.81
CA ARG A 259 4.15 -6.97 -10.29
C ARG A 259 4.30 -8.40 -10.85
N TYR A 260 4.17 -9.44 -10.02
CA TYR A 260 4.37 -10.84 -10.44
C TYR A 260 3.14 -11.76 -10.35
N PHE A 261 1.94 -11.26 -10.01
CA PHE A 261 0.71 -12.06 -9.98
C PHE A 261 0.12 -12.30 -11.39
N PRO A 262 -0.51 -13.47 -11.66
CA PRO A 262 -0.79 -14.58 -10.74
C PRO A 262 0.42 -15.49 -10.45
N GLY A 263 1.57 -15.29 -11.09
CA GLY A 263 2.81 -16.00 -10.82
C GLY A 263 3.12 -17.18 -11.74
N ASN A 264 4.33 -17.72 -11.60
CA ASN A 264 4.86 -18.86 -12.34
C ASN A 264 5.69 -19.73 -11.36
N PRO A 265 5.40 -21.04 -11.22
CA PRO A 265 6.10 -21.93 -10.29
C PRO A 265 7.58 -22.16 -10.64
N ASN A 266 7.97 -21.87 -11.88
CA ASN A 266 9.32 -21.98 -12.42
C ASN A 266 10.02 -20.61 -12.60
N GLY A 267 9.35 -19.51 -12.23
CA GLY A 267 9.86 -18.15 -12.40
C GLY A 267 10.75 -17.66 -11.26
N SER A 268 10.94 -16.34 -11.20
CA SER A 268 11.66 -15.66 -10.11
C SER A 268 11.06 -15.96 -8.72
N SER A 269 11.82 -15.73 -7.65
CA SER A 269 11.32 -15.86 -6.27
C SER A 269 10.00 -15.13 -6.05
N ALA A 270 9.88 -13.89 -6.56
CA ALA A 270 8.63 -13.13 -6.56
C ALA A 270 7.48 -13.86 -7.28
N SER A 271 7.74 -14.40 -8.47
CA SER A 271 6.75 -15.13 -9.27
C SER A 271 6.32 -16.46 -8.63
N ARG A 272 7.22 -17.13 -7.91
CA ARG A 272 6.93 -18.37 -7.17
C ARG A 272 6.14 -18.11 -5.88
N ILE A 273 6.44 -17.01 -5.16
CA ILE A 273 5.63 -16.55 -4.02
C ILE A 273 4.22 -16.18 -4.51
N ALA A 274 4.12 -15.39 -5.59
CA ALA A 274 2.85 -14.99 -6.18
C ALA A 274 1.99 -16.20 -6.62
N PHE A 275 2.61 -17.19 -7.28
CA PHE A 275 1.95 -18.43 -7.68
C PHE A 275 1.47 -19.25 -6.48
N SER A 276 2.35 -19.46 -5.49
CA SER A 276 2.02 -20.15 -4.25
C SER A 276 0.83 -19.49 -3.54
N PHE A 277 0.78 -18.16 -3.53
CA PHE A 277 -0.32 -17.41 -2.92
C PHE A 277 -1.62 -17.53 -3.73
N PHE A 278 -1.52 -17.34 -5.04
CA PHE A 278 -2.69 -17.30 -5.91
C PHE A 278 -3.42 -18.65 -5.95
N GLU A 279 -2.66 -19.74 -6.10
CA GLU A 279 -3.19 -21.10 -6.15
C GLU A 279 -3.73 -21.57 -4.79
N ASN A 280 -2.97 -21.43 -3.69
CA ASN A 280 -3.32 -22.02 -2.40
C ASN A 280 -4.25 -21.16 -1.53
N ILE A 281 -4.39 -19.87 -1.83
CA ILE A 281 -5.22 -18.92 -1.05
C ILE A 281 -6.26 -18.26 -1.96
N VAL A 282 -5.82 -17.49 -2.96
CA VAL A 282 -6.72 -16.58 -3.70
C VAL A 282 -7.83 -17.32 -4.45
N ARG A 283 -7.54 -18.50 -5.02
CA ARG A 283 -8.55 -19.34 -5.70
C ARG A 283 -9.66 -19.89 -4.80
N HIS A 284 -9.52 -19.83 -3.47
CA HIS A 284 -10.57 -20.22 -2.53
C HIS A 284 -11.57 -19.08 -2.25
N CYS A 285 -11.23 -17.84 -2.60
CA CYS A 285 -12.00 -16.63 -2.34
C CYS A 285 -13.21 -16.47 -3.27
N ASP A 286 -14.29 -15.88 -2.77
CA ASP A 286 -15.40 -15.36 -3.58
C ASP A 286 -15.26 -13.84 -3.83
N LEU A 287 -14.59 -13.12 -2.91
CA LEU A 287 -14.29 -11.69 -2.92
C LEU A 287 -12.91 -11.43 -2.29
N LEU A 288 -12.23 -10.34 -2.68
CA LEU A 288 -10.89 -10.00 -2.17
C LEU A 288 -10.74 -8.49 -1.84
N ILE A 289 -10.23 -8.18 -0.65
CA ILE A 289 -9.77 -6.84 -0.26
C ILE A 289 -8.26 -6.91 0.02
N ASP A 290 -7.49 -6.12 -0.70
CA ASP A 290 -6.04 -6.01 -0.57
C ASP A 290 -5.70 -4.69 0.12
N LEU A 291 -5.13 -4.74 1.33
CA LEU A 291 -4.89 -3.58 2.17
C LEU A 291 -3.48 -3.01 1.93
N HIS A 292 -3.45 -1.72 1.61
CA HIS A 292 -2.26 -0.96 1.27
C HIS A 292 -2.19 0.37 2.04
N THR A 293 -1.02 0.97 2.08
CA THR A 293 -0.80 2.37 2.51
C THR A 293 -0.21 3.17 1.36
N GLY A 294 0.06 4.46 1.54
CA GLY A 294 0.84 5.22 0.56
C GLY A 294 2.22 4.58 0.30
N SER A 295 2.73 4.71 -0.92
CA SER A 295 4.10 4.32 -1.27
C SER A 295 5.07 5.49 -1.08
N LEU A 296 6.38 5.20 -0.97
CA LEU A 296 7.47 6.19 -1.05
C LEU A 296 7.22 7.45 -0.18
N THR A 297 6.97 7.25 1.11
CA THR A 297 6.79 8.33 2.11
C THR A 297 5.61 9.27 1.76
N ARG A 298 4.50 8.69 1.28
CA ARG A 298 3.22 9.37 1.03
C ARG A 298 2.16 8.86 2.01
N THR A 299 1.14 9.67 2.28
CA THR A 299 -0.09 9.27 2.96
C THR A 299 -1.28 9.30 2.00
N ASN A 300 -2.22 8.37 2.16
CA ASN A 300 -3.50 8.32 1.46
C ASN A 300 -4.64 8.56 2.45
N MET A 301 -5.69 9.32 2.06
CA MET A 301 -6.96 9.19 2.79
C MET A 301 -7.58 7.80 2.52
N PRO A 302 -8.34 7.24 3.47
CA PRO A 302 -9.15 6.02 3.30
C PRO A 302 -9.92 6.00 1.97
N GLN A 303 -9.51 5.11 1.06
CA GLN A 303 -10.06 5.03 -0.29
C GLN A 303 -10.01 3.61 -0.88
N VAL A 304 -11.00 3.27 -1.68
CA VAL A 304 -11.08 2.03 -2.44
C VAL A 304 -10.61 2.30 -3.88
N ARG A 305 -9.61 1.55 -4.35
CA ARG A 305 -9.13 1.60 -5.74
C ARG A 305 -9.55 0.32 -6.48
N ALA A 306 -10.36 0.48 -7.51
CA ALA A 306 -11.07 -0.62 -8.16
C ALA A 306 -11.26 -0.39 -9.66
N ASN A 307 -11.29 -1.46 -10.46
CA ASN A 307 -11.70 -1.33 -11.87
C ASN A 307 -13.23 -1.32 -11.95
N LEU A 308 -13.80 -0.11 -12.03
CA LEU A 308 -15.24 0.12 -12.07
C LEU A 308 -15.92 -0.31 -13.39
N GLN A 309 -15.16 -0.65 -14.43
CA GLN A 309 -15.72 -1.20 -15.69
C GLN A 309 -16.19 -2.66 -15.53
N ILE A 310 -15.80 -3.34 -14.45
CA ILE A 310 -16.22 -4.72 -14.15
C ILE A 310 -17.47 -4.65 -13.25
N PRO A 311 -18.68 -5.05 -13.71
CA PRO A 311 -19.93 -4.82 -12.97
C PRO A 311 -19.95 -5.42 -11.56
N GLU A 312 -19.35 -6.60 -11.37
CA GLU A 312 -19.27 -7.28 -10.08
C GLU A 312 -18.32 -6.56 -9.10
N VAL A 313 -17.28 -5.90 -9.62
CA VAL A 313 -16.37 -5.05 -8.82
C VAL A 313 -17.07 -3.74 -8.46
N LEU A 314 -17.81 -3.13 -9.40
CA LEU A 314 -18.63 -1.95 -9.12
C LEU A 314 -19.75 -2.25 -8.12
N GLU A 315 -20.37 -3.43 -8.15
CA GLU A 315 -21.31 -3.83 -7.10
C GLU A 315 -20.60 -4.03 -5.75
N PHE A 316 -19.38 -4.58 -5.75
CA PHE A 316 -18.61 -4.79 -4.53
C PHE A 316 -18.18 -3.47 -3.87
N THR A 317 -17.79 -2.43 -4.64
CA THR A 317 -17.48 -1.11 -4.05
C THR A 317 -18.69 -0.47 -3.34
N THR A 318 -19.94 -0.80 -3.73
CA THR A 318 -21.13 -0.31 -3.01
C THR A 318 -21.25 -0.80 -1.56
N LYS A 319 -20.46 -1.79 -1.13
CA LYS A 319 -20.52 -2.33 0.23
C LYS A 319 -19.66 -1.54 1.23
N PHE A 320 -18.82 -0.60 0.77
CA PHE A 320 -17.87 0.17 1.58
C PHE A 320 -18.46 1.45 2.21
N GLY A 321 -19.79 1.59 2.28
CA GLY A 321 -20.44 2.75 2.88
C GLY A 321 -20.03 4.07 2.21
N SER A 322 -19.55 5.04 2.99
CA SER A 322 -19.11 6.36 2.52
C SER A 322 -17.64 6.47 2.11
N THR A 323 -16.84 5.40 2.17
CA THR A 323 -15.42 5.45 1.76
C THR A 323 -15.29 5.97 0.32
N ALA A 324 -14.25 6.76 0.05
CA ALA A 324 -14.01 7.28 -1.29
C ALA A 324 -13.71 6.13 -2.27
N VAL A 325 -14.24 6.18 -3.50
CA VAL A 325 -14.01 5.17 -4.54
C VAL A 325 -13.37 5.83 -5.75
N LEU A 326 -12.20 5.33 -6.16
CA LEU A 326 -11.48 5.76 -7.35
C LEU A 326 -11.52 4.64 -8.39
N HIS A 327 -11.72 5.01 -9.65
CA HIS A 327 -11.39 4.10 -10.74
C HIS A 327 -9.87 3.89 -10.79
N SER A 328 -9.45 2.62 -10.88
CA SER A 328 -8.08 2.21 -11.21
C SER A 328 -8.18 1.01 -12.14
N GLY A 329 -7.63 1.14 -13.35
CA GLY A 329 -7.84 0.20 -14.46
C GLY A 329 -7.19 -1.18 -14.28
N LYS A 330 -6.79 -1.79 -15.40
CA LYS A 330 -6.03 -3.05 -15.39
C LYS A 330 -4.55 -2.74 -15.17
N LEU A 331 -3.97 -3.27 -14.09
CA LEU A 331 -2.56 -3.09 -13.75
C LEU A 331 -1.84 -4.42 -14.08
N ARG A 332 -0.91 -4.43 -15.04
CA ARG A 332 -0.14 -5.65 -15.38
C ARG A 332 0.59 -6.17 -14.11
N GLY A 333 0.47 -7.47 -13.83
CA GLY A 333 1.21 -8.15 -12.76
C GLY A 333 0.71 -8.00 -11.31
N ASN A 334 -0.37 -7.24 -11.04
CA ASN A 334 -0.81 -6.96 -9.67
C ASN A 334 -1.92 -7.91 -9.15
N LEU A 335 -2.00 -8.14 -7.83
CA LEU A 335 -2.93 -9.11 -7.25
C LEU A 335 -4.39 -8.80 -7.57
N ARG A 336 -4.80 -7.54 -7.42
CA ARG A 336 -6.16 -7.06 -7.77
C ARG A 336 -6.54 -7.48 -9.19
N SER A 337 -5.68 -7.21 -10.16
CA SER A 337 -5.95 -7.50 -11.58
C SER A 337 -5.91 -9.00 -11.88
N ALA A 338 -4.99 -9.75 -11.26
CA ALA A 338 -4.95 -11.22 -11.37
C ALA A 338 -6.22 -11.86 -10.83
N ALA A 339 -6.71 -11.42 -9.67
CA ALA A 339 -7.96 -11.88 -9.08
C ALA A 339 -9.17 -11.57 -9.97
N THR A 340 -9.29 -10.33 -10.48
CA THR A 340 -10.40 -9.96 -11.39
C THR A 340 -10.31 -10.62 -12.77
N ASN A 341 -9.11 -10.96 -13.26
CA ASN A 341 -8.95 -11.74 -14.49
C ASN A 341 -9.36 -13.22 -14.29
N TYR A 342 -9.18 -13.76 -13.07
CA TYR A 342 -9.81 -15.01 -12.61
C TYR A 342 -11.28 -14.80 -12.16
N GLY A 343 -11.83 -13.61 -12.41
CA GLY A 343 -13.21 -13.17 -12.15
C GLY A 343 -13.59 -12.95 -10.68
N ILE A 344 -12.68 -13.13 -9.72
CA ILE A 344 -12.92 -12.80 -8.31
C ILE A 344 -12.97 -11.27 -8.18
N PRO A 345 -14.10 -10.66 -7.76
CA PRO A 345 -14.16 -9.22 -7.58
C PRO A 345 -13.18 -8.79 -6.48
N ALA A 346 -12.21 -7.96 -6.85
CA ALA A 346 -11.12 -7.55 -5.99
C ALA A 346 -10.93 -6.03 -6.02
N VAL A 347 -10.61 -5.48 -4.86
CA VAL A 347 -10.30 -4.05 -4.68
C VAL A 347 -9.06 -3.89 -3.82
N ALA A 348 -8.35 -2.78 -4.01
CA ALA A 348 -7.38 -2.31 -3.03
C ALA A 348 -8.07 -1.33 -2.07
N LEU A 349 -7.80 -1.44 -0.77
CA LEU A 349 -8.21 -0.47 0.24
C LEU A 349 -6.94 0.24 0.74
N GLU A 350 -6.86 1.55 0.53
CA GLU A 350 -5.65 2.34 0.81
C GLU A 350 -5.89 3.37 1.91
N LEU A 351 -5.02 3.38 2.92
CA LEU A 351 -5.18 4.15 4.15
C LEU A 351 -3.85 4.47 4.83
N GLY A 352 -3.53 5.76 5.01
CA GLY A 352 -2.32 6.19 5.70
C GLY A 352 -1.03 6.03 4.90
N GLU A 353 0.09 5.87 5.61
CA GLU A 353 1.47 5.98 5.11
C GLU A 353 2.31 4.70 5.36
N PRO A 354 3.47 4.53 4.70
CA PRO A 354 4.33 3.37 4.87
C PRO A 354 5.33 3.57 6.02
N GLY A 355 5.70 2.48 6.69
CA GLY A 355 6.76 2.45 7.71
C GLY A 355 6.32 2.86 9.12
N SER A 356 5.07 3.31 9.30
CA SER A 356 4.47 3.58 10.61
C SER A 356 3.19 2.76 10.81
N LEU A 357 2.73 2.66 12.05
CA LEU A 357 1.43 2.08 12.41
C LEU A 357 0.55 3.22 12.96
N GLN A 358 -0.60 3.44 12.34
CA GLN A 358 -1.44 4.61 12.56
C GLN A 358 -2.80 4.18 13.13
N GLU A 359 -2.96 4.35 14.45
CA GLU A 359 -4.12 3.84 15.22
C GLU A 359 -5.47 4.30 14.65
N GLU A 360 -5.62 5.59 14.32
CA GLU A 360 -6.82 6.16 13.68
C GLU A 360 -7.20 5.46 12.36
N HIS A 361 -6.22 5.18 11.50
CA HIS A 361 -6.46 4.46 10.24
C HIS A 361 -6.68 2.95 10.43
N VAL A 362 -6.16 2.36 11.51
CA VAL A 362 -6.47 0.99 11.90
C VAL A 362 -7.91 0.88 12.38
N GLU A 363 -8.37 1.79 13.24
CA GLU A 363 -9.77 1.84 13.70
C GLU A 363 -10.73 2.02 12.51
N GLU A 364 -10.52 3.04 11.68
CA GLU A 364 -11.35 3.30 10.49
C GLU A 364 -11.29 2.12 9.49
N GLY A 365 -10.12 1.50 9.30
CA GLY A 365 -9.96 0.33 8.45
C GLY A 365 -10.75 -0.89 8.93
N VAL A 366 -10.88 -1.08 10.25
CA VAL A 366 -11.75 -2.11 10.84
C VAL A 366 -13.23 -1.74 10.62
N GLU A 367 -13.65 -0.51 10.90
CA GLU A 367 -15.04 -0.06 10.68
C GLU A 367 -15.49 -0.21 9.21
N ILE A 368 -14.60 0.08 8.26
CA ILE A 368 -14.85 -0.11 6.83
C ILE A 368 -15.09 -1.58 6.49
N ILE A 369 -14.27 -2.51 7.02
CA ILE A 369 -14.44 -3.93 6.73
C ILE A 369 -15.66 -4.53 7.47
N GLU A 370 -15.96 -4.10 8.70
CA GLU A 370 -17.22 -4.44 9.37
C GLU A 370 -18.44 -3.97 8.57
N THR A 371 -18.37 -2.77 7.98
CA THR A 371 -19.40 -2.23 7.08
C THR A 371 -19.54 -3.10 5.83
N VAL A 372 -18.44 -3.55 5.22
CA VAL A 372 -18.48 -4.50 4.08
C VAL A 372 -19.07 -5.84 4.49
N LEU A 373 -18.69 -6.42 5.63
CA LEU A 373 -19.25 -7.68 6.15
C LEU A 373 -20.76 -7.56 6.39
N SER A 374 -21.23 -6.42 6.90
CA SER A 374 -22.65 -6.10 7.07
C SER A 374 -23.37 -5.92 5.72
N GLY A 375 -22.73 -5.25 4.75
CA GLY A 375 -23.23 -5.05 3.39
C GLY A 375 -23.34 -6.35 2.57
N LEU A 376 -22.43 -7.29 2.79
CA LEU A 376 -22.46 -8.65 2.25
C LEU A 376 -23.43 -9.58 3.01
N ASN A 377 -24.00 -9.13 4.14
CA ASN A 377 -24.82 -9.90 5.07
C ASN A 377 -24.07 -11.10 5.70
N MET A 378 -22.74 -11.00 5.81
CA MET A 378 -21.89 -11.96 6.53
C MET A 378 -22.04 -11.82 8.05
N THR A 379 -22.24 -10.61 8.53
CA THR A 379 -22.57 -10.30 9.93
C THR A 379 -24.03 -9.84 10.07
N ARG A 380 -24.55 -9.82 11.31
CA ARG A 380 -25.84 -9.18 11.58
C ARG A 380 -25.68 -7.67 11.44
N LYS A 381 -26.57 -7.04 10.67
CA LYS A 381 -26.58 -5.59 10.48
C LYS A 381 -26.68 -4.87 11.83
N LEU A 382 -25.62 -4.13 12.17
CA LEU A 382 -25.70 -3.00 13.08
C LEU A 382 -26.70 -1.98 12.50
N TRP A 383 -27.40 -1.25 13.37
CA TRP A 383 -28.38 -0.24 12.95
C TRP A 383 -27.68 1.04 12.47
N THR A 384 -27.15 1.03 11.24
CA THR A 384 -26.68 2.26 10.57
C THR A 384 -27.88 3.04 10.02
N VAL A 385 -28.01 4.29 10.47
CA VAL A 385 -28.97 5.26 9.93
C VAL A 385 -28.61 5.57 8.48
N GLY A 386 -29.53 5.27 7.54
CA GLY A 386 -29.51 5.77 6.16
C GLY A 386 -28.15 5.79 5.47
N GLY A 387 -27.50 4.63 5.31
CA GLY A 387 -26.13 4.52 4.82
C GLY A 387 -25.82 5.39 3.60
N SER A 388 -24.88 6.32 3.78
CA SER A 388 -24.29 7.15 2.75
C SER A 388 -23.73 6.29 1.60
N GLN A 389 -23.97 6.72 0.37
CA GLN A 389 -23.36 6.09 -0.81
C GLN A 389 -21.85 6.41 -0.86
N PRO A 390 -21.03 5.55 -1.51
CA PRO A 390 -19.63 5.87 -1.73
C PRO A 390 -19.50 7.14 -2.59
N VAL A 391 -18.50 7.96 -2.30
CA VAL A 391 -18.20 9.15 -3.11
C VAL A 391 -17.21 8.75 -4.21
N PHE A 392 -17.64 8.89 -5.46
CA PHE A 392 -16.84 8.51 -6.62
C PHE A 392 -15.95 9.68 -7.06
N TYR A 393 -14.70 9.37 -7.38
CA TYR A 393 -13.68 10.34 -7.77
C TYR A 393 -12.96 9.90 -9.04
N SER A 394 -12.85 10.80 -10.01
CA SER A 394 -11.68 10.82 -10.90
C SER A 394 -10.54 11.53 -10.18
N SER A 395 -9.28 11.28 -10.56
CA SER A 395 -8.13 11.88 -9.85
C SER A 395 -7.00 12.29 -10.79
N ARG A 396 -6.21 13.28 -10.37
CA ARG A 396 -5.12 13.90 -11.12
C ARG A 396 -3.95 14.23 -10.18
N TRP A 397 -2.75 13.78 -10.53
CA TRP A 397 -1.53 14.07 -9.77
C TRP A 397 -0.94 15.44 -10.13
N VAL A 398 -0.70 16.27 -9.12
CA VAL A 398 0.14 17.46 -9.22
C VAL A 398 1.59 17.06 -8.97
N ARG A 399 2.45 17.37 -9.93
CA ARG A 399 3.88 17.06 -9.93
C ARG A 399 4.72 18.28 -9.62
N VAL A 400 5.88 18.05 -9.01
CA VAL A 400 6.87 19.11 -8.75
C VAL A 400 7.77 19.30 -9.97
N ASN A 401 8.02 20.56 -10.34
CA ASN A 401 8.84 20.89 -11.52
C ASN A 401 10.30 21.22 -11.19
N THR A 402 10.65 21.23 -9.89
CA THR A 402 11.97 21.55 -9.36
C THR A 402 12.37 20.52 -8.31
N GLY A 403 13.68 20.28 -8.17
CA GLY A 403 14.22 19.46 -7.09
C GLY A 403 14.38 20.28 -5.80
N GLY A 404 14.16 19.65 -4.65
CA GLY A 404 14.23 20.32 -3.35
C GLY A 404 13.52 19.54 -2.24
N LEU A 405 13.36 20.17 -1.08
CA LEU A 405 12.53 19.68 0.01
C LEU A 405 11.08 20.14 -0.21
N LEU A 406 10.12 19.21 -0.27
CA LEU A 406 8.71 19.57 -0.19
C LEU A 406 8.37 19.98 1.26
N ILE A 407 7.74 21.14 1.38
CA ILE A 407 7.03 21.57 2.58
C ILE A 407 5.55 21.73 2.20
N SER A 408 4.67 20.84 2.68
CA SER A 408 3.23 20.97 2.46
C SER A 408 2.65 22.19 3.18
N LYS A 409 1.56 22.72 2.61
CA LYS A 409 0.69 23.76 3.18
C LYS A 409 -0.76 23.31 3.32
N VAL A 410 -1.08 22.08 2.89
CA VAL A 410 -2.39 21.43 2.98
C VAL A 410 -2.27 20.04 3.61
N ASP A 411 -3.36 19.55 4.18
CA ASP A 411 -3.46 18.22 4.78
C ASP A 411 -4.18 17.20 3.87
N VAL A 412 -3.95 15.90 4.12
CA VAL A 412 -4.64 14.84 3.38
C VAL A 412 -6.13 14.84 3.73
N GLY A 413 -6.99 14.72 2.72
CA GLY A 413 -8.43 14.88 2.87
C GLY A 413 -8.93 16.32 2.88
N GLU A 414 -8.08 17.35 2.78
CA GLU A 414 -8.49 18.75 2.65
C GLU A 414 -9.17 19.04 1.29
N ARG A 415 -10.00 20.09 1.22
CA ARG A 415 -10.61 20.59 -0.03
C ARG A 415 -9.84 21.78 -0.58
N VAL A 416 -9.39 21.68 -1.82
CA VAL A 416 -8.58 22.71 -2.50
C VAL A 416 -9.29 23.22 -3.75
N TRP A 417 -8.94 24.43 -4.20
CA TRP A 417 -9.42 25.03 -5.43
C TRP A 417 -8.30 25.22 -6.46
N GLU A 418 -8.66 25.41 -7.73
CA GLU A 418 -7.73 25.76 -8.79
C GLU A 418 -7.01 27.09 -8.44
N GLY A 419 -5.68 27.10 -8.52
CA GLY A 419 -4.85 28.21 -8.07
C GLY A 419 -4.50 28.20 -6.57
N ALA A 420 -5.00 27.24 -5.78
CA ALA A 420 -4.58 27.09 -4.38
C ALA A 420 -3.12 26.62 -4.27
N VAL A 421 -2.42 27.10 -3.24
CA VAL A 421 -1.03 26.69 -2.94
C VAL A 421 -1.06 25.43 -2.08
N LEU A 422 -0.62 24.30 -2.62
CA LEU A 422 -0.57 23.00 -1.94
C LEU A 422 0.68 22.87 -1.03
N GLY A 423 1.77 23.53 -1.40
CA GLY A 423 3.04 23.45 -0.69
C GLY A 423 4.10 24.31 -1.34
N ALA A 424 5.36 24.12 -0.97
CA ALA A 424 6.50 24.73 -1.63
C ALA A 424 7.67 23.73 -1.76
N MET A 425 8.38 23.81 -2.88
CA MET A 425 9.68 23.16 -3.09
C MET A 425 10.78 24.13 -2.68
N VAL A 426 11.49 23.80 -1.61
CA VAL A 426 12.57 24.63 -1.05
C VAL A 426 13.92 24.02 -1.43
N ASN A 427 14.78 24.80 -2.08
CA ASN A 427 16.16 24.43 -2.36
C ASN A 427 16.97 24.47 -1.05
N PRO A 428 17.51 23.33 -0.55
CA PRO A 428 18.18 23.27 0.75
C PRO A 428 19.55 23.96 0.79
N ILE A 429 20.07 24.43 -0.35
CA ILE A 429 21.37 25.10 -0.45
C ILE A 429 21.19 26.62 -0.61
N THR A 430 20.24 27.06 -1.45
CA THR A 430 20.02 28.49 -1.74
C THR A 430 18.89 29.13 -0.94
N ASN A 431 18.03 28.34 -0.30
CA ASN A 431 16.75 28.74 0.28
C ASN A 431 15.75 29.37 -0.72
N GLU A 432 15.96 29.19 -2.03
CA GLU A 432 14.95 29.52 -3.04
C GLU A 432 13.73 28.61 -2.86
N SER A 433 12.53 29.19 -2.96
CA SER A 433 11.26 28.51 -2.69
C SER A 433 10.31 28.69 -3.87
N PHE A 434 9.80 27.58 -4.40
CA PHE A 434 8.86 27.56 -5.52
C PHE A 434 7.52 26.95 -5.06
N ASP A 435 6.44 27.72 -5.11
CA ASP A 435 5.12 27.24 -4.69
C ASP A 435 4.58 26.15 -5.63
N VAL A 436 4.02 25.10 -5.04
CA VAL A 436 3.31 24.02 -5.75
C VAL A 436 1.84 24.39 -5.80
N ILE A 437 1.33 24.68 -7.00
CA ILE A 437 -0.03 25.18 -7.22
C ILE A 437 -0.94 24.06 -7.73
N SER A 438 -2.17 23.97 -7.21
CA SER A 438 -3.19 23.07 -7.75
C SER A 438 -3.73 23.59 -9.09
N PRO A 439 -3.68 22.80 -10.18
CA PRO A 439 -4.41 23.09 -11.42
C PRO A 439 -5.88 22.63 -11.36
N TYR A 440 -6.34 22.12 -10.22
CA TYR A 440 -7.66 21.48 -10.07
C TYR A 440 -8.38 21.92 -8.79
N SER A 441 -9.70 22.01 -8.86
CA SER A 441 -10.57 22.10 -7.67
C SER A 441 -11.02 20.69 -7.27
N GLY A 442 -10.87 20.32 -6.00
CA GLY A 442 -11.11 18.94 -5.57
C GLY A 442 -10.81 18.68 -4.09
N ARG A 443 -10.50 17.41 -3.76
CA ARG A 443 -10.07 16.94 -2.44
C ARG A 443 -8.68 16.31 -2.54
N VAL A 444 -7.78 16.55 -1.60
CA VAL A 444 -6.49 15.86 -1.54
C VAL A 444 -6.74 14.40 -1.15
N LEU A 445 -6.66 13.47 -2.11
CA LEU A 445 -6.88 12.03 -1.86
C LEU A 445 -5.62 11.32 -1.35
N GLY A 446 -4.46 11.88 -1.63
CA GLY A 446 -3.18 11.40 -1.13
C GLY A 446 -2.10 12.43 -1.42
N MET A 447 -1.02 12.42 -0.64
CA MET A 447 0.06 13.37 -0.77
C MET A 447 1.37 12.82 -0.22
N ALA A 448 2.47 13.31 -0.75
CA ALA A 448 3.79 13.12 -0.18
C ALA A 448 3.91 13.84 1.15
N LEU A 449 4.48 13.16 2.15
CA LEU A 449 4.96 13.80 3.37
C LEU A 449 6.21 14.63 3.04
N ASN A 450 6.56 15.57 3.91
CA ASN A 450 7.70 16.50 3.71
C ASN A 450 9.01 15.71 3.50
N GLN A 451 9.52 15.72 2.27
CA GLN A 451 10.66 14.90 1.83
C GLN A 451 11.44 15.58 0.69
N PHE A 452 12.66 15.11 0.42
CA PHE A 452 13.40 15.52 -0.77
C PHE A 452 12.84 14.87 -2.03
N MET A 453 12.68 15.65 -3.10
CA MET A 453 12.15 15.20 -4.39
C MET A 453 13.03 15.66 -5.56
N LEU A 454 12.86 14.96 -6.68
CA LEU A 454 13.35 15.35 -8.01
C LEU A 454 12.20 15.96 -8.84
N PRO A 455 12.51 16.73 -9.90
CA PRO A 455 11.49 17.13 -10.88
C PRO A 455 10.73 15.92 -11.44
N GLY A 456 9.44 16.09 -11.70
CA GLY A 456 8.54 15.02 -12.17
C GLY A 456 7.91 14.16 -11.06
N TYR A 457 8.35 14.29 -9.80
CA TYR A 457 7.80 13.51 -8.70
C TYR A 457 6.35 13.90 -8.38
N ALA A 458 5.49 12.91 -8.09
CA ALA A 458 4.08 13.11 -7.81
C ALA A 458 3.86 13.45 -6.33
N ALA A 459 3.49 14.72 -6.06
CA ALA A 459 3.44 15.25 -4.69
C ALA A 459 2.02 15.27 -4.09
N PHE A 460 0.98 15.52 -4.89
CA PHE A 460 -0.41 15.57 -4.42
C PHE A 460 -1.34 14.91 -5.43
N ASN A 461 -2.23 14.02 -4.99
CA ASN A 461 -3.29 13.48 -5.84
C ASN A 461 -4.61 14.19 -5.53
N ILE A 462 -5.14 14.94 -6.49
CA ILE A 462 -6.37 15.72 -6.32
C ILE A 462 -7.54 14.94 -6.93
N GLY A 463 -8.50 14.60 -6.08
CA GLY A 463 -9.76 13.97 -6.42
C GLY A 463 -10.80 14.97 -6.86
N ILE A 464 -11.30 14.80 -8.08
CA ILE A 464 -12.41 15.55 -8.66
C ILE A 464 -13.66 14.68 -8.50
N VAL A 465 -14.73 15.22 -7.92
CA VAL A 465 -15.96 14.44 -7.66
C VAL A 465 -16.66 14.16 -8.99
N ALA A 466 -16.97 12.90 -9.24
CA ALA A 466 -17.69 12.42 -10.42
C ALA A 466 -18.91 11.57 -10.00
N ASP A 467 -19.80 11.29 -10.94
CA ASP A 467 -20.77 10.20 -10.80
C ASP A 467 -20.11 8.84 -11.12
N LYS A 468 -20.87 7.74 -11.09
CA LYS A 468 -20.30 6.38 -11.20
C LYS A 468 -19.77 6.11 -12.60
N GLU A 469 -20.52 6.59 -13.59
CA GLU A 469 -20.24 6.53 -15.01
C GLU A 469 -19.05 7.44 -15.35
N GLY A 470 -19.11 8.72 -14.97
CA GLY A 470 -18.02 9.68 -15.19
C GLY A 470 -16.70 9.27 -14.52
N ALA A 471 -16.73 8.67 -13.33
CA ALA A 471 -15.53 8.15 -12.68
C ALA A 471 -14.86 7.01 -13.48
N ALA A 472 -15.62 6.23 -14.26
CA ALA A 472 -15.09 5.18 -15.13
C ALA A 472 -14.61 5.73 -16.48
N ASP A 473 -15.21 6.81 -17.00
CA ASP A 473 -14.89 7.40 -18.31
C ASP A 473 -13.75 8.45 -18.25
N ASP A 474 -13.69 9.27 -17.18
CA ASP A 474 -12.58 10.21 -16.91
C ASP A 474 -11.20 9.54 -16.76
N ALA A 475 -11.20 8.23 -16.49
CA ALA A 475 -10.00 7.41 -16.42
C ALA A 475 -9.55 6.91 -17.81
N GLN A 476 -10.49 6.54 -18.68
CA GLN A 476 -10.21 6.06 -20.05
C GLN A 476 -9.58 7.16 -20.91
N SER A 477 -10.03 8.41 -20.75
CA SER A 477 -9.53 9.56 -21.52
C SER A 477 -8.08 9.97 -21.21
N TYR A 478 -7.43 9.33 -20.23
CA TYR A 478 -6.10 9.69 -19.74
C TYR A 478 -5.07 8.55 -19.78
N GLU A 479 -5.37 7.41 -20.43
CA GLU A 479 -4.36 6.39 -20.69
C GLU A 479 -3.29 6.92 -21.67
N CYS A 480 -2.04 7.00 -21.19
CA CYS A 480 -0.79 7.20 -21.96
C CYS A 480 -0.59 8.50 -22.78
N VAL A 481 -1.55 9.43 -22.89
CA VAL A 481 -1.37 10.66 -23.72
C VAL A 481 -0.96 11.88 -22.88
N ASN A 482 0.30 12.33 -23.05
CA ASN A 482 0.95 13.50 -22.41
C ASN A 482 1.56 13.32 -20.99
N THR A 483 2.25 12.23 -20.70
CA THR A 483 3.22 12.18 -19.56
C THR A 483 4.64 12.60 -19.96
N GLY A 484 5.10 12.24 -21.17
CA GLY A 484 6.47 12.50 -21.63
C GLY A 484 7.55 11.75 -20.83
N MET A 485 7.18 10.63 -20.22
CA MET A 485 8.01 9.83 -19.30
C MET A 485 8.41 8.48 -19.89
N ASP A 486 9.46 7.91 -19.31
CA ASP A 486 9.92 6.54 -19.52
C ASP A 486 8.84 5.51 -19.11
N PRO A 487 8.49 4.53 -19.95
CA PRO A 487 7.50 3.49 -19.64
C PRO A 487 7.72 2.72 -18.33
N GLU A 488 8.96 2.44 -17.92
CA GLU A 488 9.21 1.64 -16.72
C GLU A 488 8.67 2.36 -15.47
N GLN A 489 8.92 3.67 -15.36
CA GLN A 489 8.46 4.51 -14.25
C GLN A 489 6.93 4.70 -14.28
N VAL A 490 6.33 4.72 -15.46
CA VAL A 490 4.86 4.78 -15.62
C VAL A 490 4.18 3.51 -15.10
N SER A 491 4.85 2.35 -15.22
CA SER A 491 4.35 1.06 -14.71
C SER A 491 4.33 0.94 -13.17
N GLU A 492 5.19 1.69 -12.47
CA GLU A 492 5.21 1.70 -11.00
C GLU A 492 4.01 2.46 -10.41
N GLU A 493 3.60 3.56 -11.04
CA GLU A 493 2.73 4.59 -10.43
C GLU A 493 1.33 4.73 -11.09
N PHE A 494 1.16 4.35 -12.36
CA PHE A 494 -0.11 4.51 -13.10
C PHE A 494 -0.68 3.20 -13.65
N GLY A 495 0.16 2.16 -13.80
CA GLY A 495 -0.22 0.88 -14.40
C GLY A 495 -0.54 0.92 -15.90
N CYS A 496 -0.43 2.10 -16.52
CA CYS A 496 -0.36 2.28 -17.95
C CYS A 496 0.86 1.52 -18.49
N SER A 497 0.65 0.57 -19.40
CA SER A 497 1.74 -0.07 -20.15
C SER A 497 2.08 0.75 -21.39
N SER A 498 3.37 0.85 -21.74
CA SER A 498 3.75 1.14 -23.13
C SER A 498 3.14 0.09 -24.07
N GLY A 499 2.94 0.48 -25.33
CA GLY A 499 2.55 -0.43 -26.41
C GLY A 499 3.74 -1.13 -27.07
N ASP A 500 4.94 -0.97 -26.50
CA ASP A 500 6.21 -1.40 -27.08
C ASP A 500 6.56 -2.82 -26.61
N ASP A 501 5.75 -3.79 -27.03
CA ASP A 501 5.90 -5.22 -26.70
C ASP A 501 7.02 -5.88 -27.54
N GLU A 502 8.28 -5.86 -27.09
CA GLU A 502 9.33 -6.75 -27.66
C GLU A 502 10.28 -7.38 -26.64
N GLU A 503 10.86 -6.65 -25.68
CA GLU A 503 11.94 -7.18 -24.81
C GLU A 503 11.52 -8.29 -23.82
N ILE A 504 10.22 -8.51 -23.59
CA ILE A 504 9.69 -9.63 -22.79
C ILE A 504 9.42 -10.90 -23.65
N ARG A 505 9.56 -10.83 -24.98
CA ARG A 505 9.41 -12.01 -25.86
C ARG A 505 10.58 -12.97 -25.82
N GLU A 506 11.82 -12.50 -25.69
CA GLU A 506 13.00 -13.37 -25.85
C GLU A 506 13.04 -14.50 -24.79
N ASP A 507 12.69 -14.20 -23.54
CA ASP A 507 12.54 -15.15 -22.43
C ASP A 507 11.39 -16.17 -22.61
N ILE A 508 10.56 -16.02 -23.65
CA ILE A 508 9.41 -16.89 -23.98
C ILE A 508 9.62 -17.63 -25.31
N GLU A 509 10.20 -16.98 -26.33
CA GLU A 509 10.29 -17.52 -27.70
C GLU A 509 11.58 -18.33 -27.96
N LEU A 510 12.65 -18.15 -27.17
CA LEU A 510 13.89 -18.95 -27.25
C LEU A 510 13.70 -20.45 -26.86
N GLY A 511 12.49 -20.87 -26.51
CA GLY A 511 12.13 -22.27 -26.25
C GLY A 511 11.75 -23.09 -27.49
N ILE A 512 11.60 -22.48 -28.67
CA ILE A 512 11.10 -23.15 -29.89
C ILE A 512 12.12 -23.04 -31.03
N MET A 513 13.17 -23.87 -30.98
CA MET A 513 13.96 -24.18 -32.18
C MET A 513 13.26 -25.26 -33.02
N GLU A 514 13.29 -25.07 -34.33
CA GLU A 514 12.52 -25.83 -35.32
C GLU A 514 12.99 -27.28 -35.47
N SER A 515 12.04 -28.19 -35.75
CA SER A 515 12.33 -29.56 -36.19
C SER A 515 11.60 -29.88 -37.50
N GLU A 516 12.38 -29.84 -38.59
CA GLU A 516 12.20 -30.60 -39.84
C GLU A 516 10.90 -30.42 -40.67
N GLU A 517 11.01 -29.72 -41.80
CA GLU A 517 10.51 -30.20 -43.11
C GLU A 517 11.52 -29.87 -44.21
N GLY A 518 11.81 -30.82 -45.12
CA GLY A 518 12.46 -30.51 -46.42
C GLY A 518 13.68 -31.36 -46.85
N SER A 519 13.41 -32.51 -47.47
CA SER A 519 14.29 -33.38 -48.32
C SER A 519 15.59 -33.93 -47.73
#